data_AF-A0A3B3B6K6-F1
#
_entry.id   AF-A0A3B3B6K6-F1
#
_cell.length_a   1.000
_cell.length_b   1.000
_cell.length_c   1.000
_cell.angle_alpha   90.00
_cell.angle_beta   90.00
_cell.angle_gamma   90.00
#
_symmetry.space_group_name_H-M   'P 1'
#
loop_
_entity.id
_entity.type
_entity.pdbx_description
1 polymer ?
#
loop_
_entity_poly.entity_id
_entity_poly.type
_entity_poly.pdbx_seq_one_letter_code
_entity_poly.pdbx_strand_id
1 'polypeptide(L)'
;WSLKSVGVLKSQSRPPFVSLQELEDVLHSGPHSCHHGDEVWPQLYLGDMVMSHDKFLLWQLGITHVLNASHGKVFVHCAVGVSRSAALVLAYLMIHHQLSLLSSIRCVQQKRWIFPNRGFLRQLLDLDQKLLEERLINN
;
A
#
# COMPACT_ATOMS: atom_id res chain seq x y z
N TRP A 1 -34.74 -30.36 -47.63
CA TRP A 1 -35.03 -29.47 -46.49
C TRP A 1 -33.98 -29.76 -45.42
N SER A 2 -32.77 -29.23 -45.61
CA SER A 2 -32.20 -28.02 -44.99
C SER A 2 -31.63 -28.26 -43.59
N LEU A 3 -30.29 -28.31 -43.54
CA LEU A 3 -29.46 -28.16 -42.34
C LEU A 3 -29.58 -26.71 -41.83
N LYS A 4 -29.75 -26.50 -40.52
CA LYS A 4 -29.44 -25.22 -39.85
C LYS A 4 -28.66 -25.45 -38.55
N SER A 5 -27.38 -25.17 -38.70
CA SER A 5 -26.37 -24.58 -37.81
C SER A 5 -26.65 -24.40 -36.32
N VAL A 6 -25.66 -24.91 -35.57
CA VAL A 6 -25.29 -24.62 -34.18
C VAL A 6 -25.38 -23.12 -33.86
N GLY A 7 -26.22 -22.77 -32.88
CA GLY A 7 -26.33 -21.43 -32.32
C GLY A 7 -25.16 -21.12 -31.38
N VAL A 8 -24.45 -20.05 -31.71
CA VAL A 8 -23.31 -19.47 -31.00
C VAL A 8 -23.68 -19.10 -29.55
N LEU A 9 -22.77 -19.43 -28.62
CA LEU A 9 -22.80 -19.07 -27.21
C LEU A 9 -22.99 -17.56 -27.03
N LYS A 10 -24.02 -17.14 -26.28
CA LYS A 10 -24.11 -15.77 -25.77
C LYS A 10 -22.95 -15.55 -24.80
N SER A 11 -22.03 -14.66 -25.17
CA SER A 11 -20.94 -14.23 -24.30
C SER A 11 -21.53 -13.60 -23.03
N GLN A 12 -21.15 -14.13 -21.88
CA GLN A 12 -21.28 -13.37 -20.64
C GLN A 12 -20.20 -12.28 -20.68
N SER A 13 -20.62 -11.04 -20.91
CA SER A 13 -19.77 -9.88 -20.77
C SER A 13 -19.31 -9.79 -19.31
N ARG A 14 -18.01 -9.96 -19.10
CA ARG A 14 -17.29 -9.56 -17.89
C ARG A 14 -17.78 -8.16 -17.48
N PRO A 15 -18.02 -7.86 -16.18
CA PRO A 15 -18.36 -6.49 -15.80
C PRO A 15 -17.29 -5.55 -16.38
N PRO A 16 -17.70 -4.37 -16.89
CA PRO A 16 -16.77 -3.42 -17.49
C PRO A 16 -15.63 -3.16 -16.49
N PHE A 17 -14.40 -3.06 -17.01
CA PHE A 17 -13.28 -2.59 -16.21
C PHE A 17 -13.68 -1.21 -15.67
N VAL A 18 -13.92 -1.10 -14.37
CA VAL A 18 -14.18 0.19 -13.72
C VAL A 18 -12.91 1.01 -13.86
N SER A 19 -13.03 2.18 -14.49
CA SER A 19 -11.92 3.10 -14.68
C SER A 19 -11.58 3.81 -13.37
N LEU A 20 -10.35 4.31 -13.26
CA LEU A 20 -9.93 5.15 -12.12
C LEU A 20 -10.89 6.35 -11.95
N GLN A 21 -11.29 6.97 -13.06
CA GLN A 21 -12.19 8.13 -13.07
C GLN A 21 -13.55 7.79 -12.47
N GLU A 22 -14.14 6.65 -12.84
CA GLU A 22 -15.43 6.23 -12.28
C GLU A 22 -15.34 5.96 -10.77
N LEU A 23 -14.23 5.40 -10.29
CA LEU A 23 -14.00 5.22 -8.85
C LEU A 23 -13.88 6.57 -8.14
N GLU A 24 -13.11 7.50 -8.71
CA GLU A 24 -12.98 8.85 -8.17
C GLU A 24 -14.32 9.56 -8.13
N ASP A 25 -15.11 9.53 -9.19
CA ASP A 25 -16.43 10.16 -9.25
C ASP A 25 -17.37 9.61 -8.17
N VAL A 26 -17.36 8.28 -7.97
CA VAL A 26 -18.13 7.64 -6.89
C VAL A 26 -17.66 8.12 -5.51
N LEU A 27 -16.35 8.17 -5.26
CA LEU A 27 -15.79 8.65 -4.00
C LEU A 27 -16.12 10.11 -3.73
N HIS A 28 -16.08 10.98 -4.76
CA HIS A 28 -16.43 12.39 -4.63
C HIS A 28 -17.94 12.61 -4.41
N SER A 29 -18.78 11.70 -4.88
CA SER A 29 -20.24 11.78 -4.71
C SER A 29 -20.75 11.34 -3.34
N GLY A 30 -19.87 10.75 -2.51
CA GLY A 30 -20.22 10.29 -1.17
C GLY A 30 -20.64 11.42 -0.23
N PRO A 31 -21.43 11.12 0.82
CA PRO A 31 -21.77 12.12 1.83
C PRO A 31 -20.51 12.64 2.51
N HIS A 32 -20.37 13.96 2.60
CA HIS A 32 -19.31 14.59 3.38
C HIS A 32 -19.67 14.57 4.88
N SER A 33 -19.62 13.40 5.51
CA SER A 33 -19.59 13.32 6.98
C SER A 33 -18.16 13.55 7.46
N CYS A 34 -18.01 14.34 8.52
CA CYS A 34 -16.74 14.56 9.21
C CYS A 34 -16.84 14.13 10.69
N HIS A 35 -17.71 13.17 11.00
CA HIS A 35 -17.76 12.63 12.35
C HIS A 35 -16.43 11.96 12.68
N HIS A 36 -16.09 11.99 13.97
CA HIS A 36 -14.90 11.31 14.45
C HIS A 36 -14.97 9.79 14.25
N GLY A 37 -16.16 9.23 13.99
CA GLY A 37 -16.28 7.97 13.26
C GLY A 37 -17.71 7.56 12.95
N ASP A 38 -17.83 6.70 11.95
CA ASP A 38 -19.09 6.27 11.34
C ASP A 38 -19.11 4.74 11.21
N GLU A 39 -20.29 4.13 11.34
CA GLU A 39 -20.47 2.70 11.01
C GLU A 39 -20.49 2.55 9.48
N VAL A 40 -19.44 1.94 8.92
CA VAL A 40 -19.29 1.78 7.47
C VAL A 40 -19.77 0.41 6.97
N TRP A 41 -19.97 -0.52 7.90
CA TRP A 41 -20.51 -1.86 7.67
C TRP A 41 -21.03 -2.41 9.02
N PRO A 42 -22.01 -3.34 9.07
CA PRO A 42 -22.54 -3.84 10.34
C PRO A 42 -21.44 -4.24 11.33
N GLN A 43 -21.41 -3.57 12.49
CA GLN A 43 -20.41 -3.71 13.57
C GLN A 43 -18.97 -3.33 13.19
N LEU A 44 -18.77 -2.63 12.07
CA LEU A 44 -17.49 -2.13 11.60
C LEU A 44 -17.54 -0.61 11.48
N TYR A 45 -16.72 0.03 12.31
CA TYR A 45 -16.65 1.48 12.40
C TYR A 45 -15.35 1.98 11.77
N LEU A 46 -15.44 3.04 10.99
CA LEU A 46 -14.30 3.81 10.52
C LEU A 46 -14.27 5.12 11.30
N GLY A 47 -13.21 5.32 12.08
CA GLY A 47 -13.04 6.51 12.90
C GLY A 47 -11.64 7.09 12.84
N ASP A 48 -11.51 8.33 13.25
CA ASP A 48 -10.27 9.08 13.32
C ASP A 48 -9.54 8.88 14.67
N MET A 49 -8.44 9.63 14.84
CA MET A 49 -7.64 9.58 16.05
C MET A 49 -8.40 10.03 17.30
N VAL A 50 -9.37 10.94 17.15
CA VAL A 50 -10.16 11.46 18.29
C VAL A 50 -11.05 10.35 18.82
N MET A 51 -11.81 9.67 17.95
CA MET A 51 -12.64 8.53 18.35
C MET A 51 -11.81 7.40 18.97
N SER A 52 -10.60 7.14 18.44
CA SER A 52 -9.74 6.07 18.96
C SER A 52 -9.30 6.26 20.42
N HIS A 53 -9.31 7.50 20.93
CA HIS A 53 -8.93 7.80 22.31
C HIS A 53 -10.12 8.02 23.25
N ASP A 54 -11.35 8.11 22.73
CA ASP A 54 -12.56 8.24 23.54
C ASP A 54 -13.01 6.87 24.07
N LYS A 55 -12.37 6.42 25.15
CA LYS A 55 -12.64 5.13 25.79
C LYS A 55 -14.10 4.99 26.25
N PHE A 56 -14.75 6.11 26.60
CA PHE A 56 -16.14 6.10 27.05
C PHE A 56 -17.08 5.84 25.88
N LEU A 57 -16.90 6.57 24.77
CA LEU A 57 -17.70 6.37 23.56
C LEU A 57 -17.47 4.99 22.95
N LEU A 58 -16.21 4.52 22.87
CA LEU A 58 -15.88 3.17 22.39
C LEU A 58 -16.60 2.10 23.22
N TRP A 59 -16.62 2.24 24.54
CA TRP A 59 -17.34 1.34 25.45
C TRP A 59 -18.85 1.41 25.25
N GLN A 60 -19.41 2.62 25.14
CA GLN A 60 -20.85 2.83 24.92
C GLN A 60 -21.33 2.24 23.58
N LEU A 61 -20.49 2.29 22.55
CA LEU A 61 -20.75 1.68 21.24
C LEU A 61 -20.50 0.16 21.22
N GLY A 62 -20.04 -0.43 22.34
CA GLY A 62 -19.74 -1.86 22.41
C GLY A 62 -18.54 -2.29 21.55
N ILE A 63 -17.66 -1.36 21.20
CA ILE A 63 -16.48 -1.66 20.39
C ILE A 63 -15.49 -2.48 21.22
N THR A 64 -15.22 -3.69 20.75
CA THR A 64 -14.35 -4.65 21.46
C THR A 64 -12.89 -4.57 21.02
N HIS A 65 -12.62 -4.06 19.82
CA HIS A 65 -11.29 -4.00 19.22
C HIS A 65 -11.13 -2.70 18.43
N VAL A 66 -10.02 -1.99 18.66
CA VAL A 66 -9.64 -0.80 17.88
C VAL A 66 -8.35 -1.11 17.13
N LEU A 67 -8.40 -1.03 15.80
CA LEU A 67 -7.24 -1.21 14.92
C LEU A 67 -6.85 0.14 14.32
N ASN A 68 -5.71 0.69 14.74
CA ASN A 68 -5.19 1.92 14.16
C ASN A 68 -4.42 1.61 12.86
N ALA A 69 -5.04 1.88 11.71
CA ALA A 69 -4.44 1.66 10.39
C ALA A 69 -3.53 2.80 9.90
N SER A 70 -3.45 3.92 10.63
CA SER A 70 -2.76 5.15 10.20
C SER A 70 -1.56 5.54 11.06
N HIS A 71 -1.29 4.87 12.19
CA HIS A 71 -0.25 5.27 13.14
C HIS A 71 0.80 4.18 13.36
N GLY A 72 1.99 4.34 12.77
CA GLY A 72 3.13 3.49 13.10
C GLY A 72 4.47 4.07 12.68
N LYS A 73 5.29 4.48 13.64
CA LYS A 73 6.75 4.48 13.46
C LYS A 73 7.15 3.03 13.22
N VAL A 74 7.55 2.69 12.00
CA VAL A 74 7.97 1.33 11.66
C VAL A 74 9.43 1.12 12.07
N PHE A 75 9.66 0.18 12.99
CA PHE A 75 11.02 -0.21 13.39
C PHE A 75 11.46 -1.46 12.63
N VAL A 76 12.29 -1.27 11.61
CA VAL A 76 12.85 -2.37 10.82
C VAL A 76 14.17 -2.81 11.46
N HIS A 77 14.22 -4.03 12.01
CA HIS A 77 15.41 -4.56 12.67
C HIS A 77 15.86 -5.91 12.12
N CYS A 78 17.10 -6.26 12.45
CA CYS A 78 17.63 -7.61 12.34
C CYS A 78 18.39 -7.92 13.63
N ALA A 79 19.52 -8.63 13.58
CA ALA A 79 20.33 -8.87 14.78
C ALA A 79 21.01 -7.58 15.29
N VAL A 80 21.70 -6.84 14.42
CA VAL A 80 22.45 -5.61 14.79
C VAL A 80 22.02 -4.38 13.98
N GLY A 81 21.05 -4.53 13.09
CA GLY A 81 20.51 -3.41 12.32
C GLY A 81 21.45 -2.81 11.26
N VAL A 82 22.36 -3.62 10.69
CA VAL A 82 23.41 -3.14 9.75
C VAL A 82 23.21 -3.69 8.33
N SER A 83 22.78 -4.94 8.19
CA SER A 83 22.81 -5.66 6.90
C SER A 83 21.41 -5.99 6.36
N ARG A 84 20.72 -6.98 6.93
CA ARG A 84 19.39 -7.45 6.48
C ARG A 84 18.33 -6.35 6.51
N SER A 85 18.14 -5.73 7.68
CA SER A 85 17.13 -4.67 7.83
C SER A 85 17.48 -3.42 7.02
N ALA A 86 18.76 -3.08 6.90
CA ALA A 86 19.20 -1.97 6.07
C ALA A 86 18.87 -2.22 4.59
N ALA A 87 19.11 -3.43 4.08
CA ALA A 87 18.78 -3.77 2.70
C ALA A 87 17.28 -3.62 2.38
N LEU A 88 16.40 -4.04 3.30
CA LEU A 88 14.96 -3.84 3.15
C LEU A 88 14.56 -2.36 3.14
N VAL A 89 15.14 -1.55 4.03
CA VAL A 89 14.87 -0.10 4.06
C VAL A 89 15.36 0.58 2.78
N LEU A 90 16.53 0.19 2.26
CA LEU A 90 17.04 0.71 0.98
C LEU A 90 16.11 0.36 -0.18
N ALA A 91 15.70 -0.90 -0.30
CA ALA A 91 14.75 -1.33 -1.33
C ALA A 91 13.41 -0.58 -1.22
N TYR A 92 12.89 -0.39 -0.01
CA TYR A 92 11.68 0.38 0.24
C TYR A 92 11.80 1.82 -0.26
N LEU A 93 12.91 2.51 0.04
CA LEU A 93 13.17 3.87 -0.46
C LEU A 93 13.28 3.92 -1.99
N MET A 94 13.87 2.91 -2.61
CA MET A 94 13.98 2.83 -4.07
C MET A 94 12.61 2.63 -4.74
N ILE A 95 11.79 1.73 -4.22
CA ILE A 95 10.50 1.35 -4.80
C ILE A 95 9.46 2.45 -4.55
N HIS A 96 9.31 2.89 -3.30
CA HIS A 96 8.19 3.76 -2.89
C HIS A 96 8.52 5.25 -2.89
N HIS A 97 9.80 5.62 -2.80
CA HIS A 97 10.23 7.02 -2.83
C HIS A 97 11.07 7.37 -4.07
N GLN A 98 11.11 6.45 -5.04
CA GLN A 98 11.75 6.63 -6.36
C GLN A 98 13.23 7.06 -6.29
N LEU A 99 13.90 6.78 -5.19
CA LEU A 99 15.33 7.04 -5.06
C LEU A 99 16.14 6.01 -5.87
N SER A 100 17.34 6.39 -6.31
CA SER A 100 18.34 5.41 -6.75
C SER A 100 18.93 4.68 -5.54
N LEU A 101 19.61 3.56 -5.78
CA LEU A 101 20.35 2.87 -4.72
C LEU A 101 21.35 3.80 -4.02
N LEU A 102 22.11 4.61 -4.79
CA LEU A 102 23.08 5.54 -4.24
C LEU A 102 22.44 6.61 -3.33
N SER A 103 21.34 7.21 -3.79
CA SER A 103 20.60 8.21 -3.01
C SER A 103 20.00 7.61 -1.74
N SER A 104 19.46 6.39 -1.83
CA SER A 104 18.93 5.64 -0.68
C SER A 104 20.02 5.36 0.36
N ILE A 105 21.21 4.90 -0.08
CA ILE A 105 22.35 4.64 0.79
C ILE A 105 22.78 5.93 1.50
N ARG A 106 22.94 7.04 0.78
CA ARG A 106 23.32 8.33 1.36
C ARG A 106 22.30 8.80 2.40
N CYS A 107 21.01 8.68 2.09
CA CYS A 107 19.92 9.06 3.01
C CYS A 107 20.01 8.29 4.33
N VAL A 108 20.14 6.96 4.27
CA VAL A 108 20.18 6.13 5.48
C VAL A 108 21.50 6.28 6.23
N GLN A 109 22.64 6.34 5.53
CA GLN A 109 23.97 6.47 6.15
C GLN A 109 24.17 7.77 6.92
N GLN A 110 23.48 8.86 6.57
CA GLN A 110 23.51 10.10 7.33
C GLN A 110 22.97 9.96 8.76
N LYS A 111 22.11 8.97 9.02
CA LYS A 111 21.44 8.77 10.31
C LYS A 111 21.88 7.49 11.02
N ARG A 112 22.36 6.49 10.27
CA ARG A 112 22.76 5.20 10.83
C ARG A 112 23.86 4.54 9.99
N TRP A 113 24.91 4.06 10.64
CA TRP A 113 25.89 3.20 9.97
C TRP A 113 25.23 1.89 9.49
N ILE A 114 25.29 1.66 8.19
CA ILE A 114 24.75 0.47 7.52
C ILE A 114 25.80 -0.15 6.60
N PHE A 115 25.74 -1.47 6.48
CA PHE A 115 26.61 -2.26 5.62
C PHE A 115 25.92 -3.56 5.20
N PRO A 116 24.97 -3.51 4.22
CA PRO A 116 24.44 -4.70 3.58
C PRO A 116 25.57 -5.60 3.05
N ASN A 117 25.41 -6.92 3.16
CA ASN A 117 26.44 -7.84 2.66
C ASN A 117 26.48 -7.82 1.12
N ARG A 118 27.53 -8.41 0.53
CA ARG A 118 27.71 -8.43 -0.94
C ARG A 118 26.54 -9.04 -1.71
N GLY A 119 25.87 -10.06 -1.16
CA GLY A 119 24.69 -10.67 -1.77
C GLY A 119 23.52 -9.68 -1.84
N PHE A 120 23.24 -8.99 -0.73
CA PHE A 120 22.20 -7.96 -0.72
C PHE A 120 22.54 -6.76 -1.60
N LEU A 121 23.80 -6.34 -1.64
CA LEU A 121 24.21 -5.25 -2.55
C LEU A 121 24.01 -5.61 -4.02
N ARG A 122 24.30 -6.86 -4.43
CA ARG A 122 24.00 -7.33 -5.79
C ARG A 122 22.50 -7.32 -6.08
N GLN A 123 21.69 -7.86 -5.17
CA GLN A 123 20.23 -7.84 -5.34
C GLN A 123 19.66 -6.43 -5.42
N LEU A 124 20.21 -5.49 -4.65
CA LEU A 124 19.82 -4.08 -4.70
C LEU A 124 20.26 -3.41 -6.01
N LEU A 125 21.41 -3.76 -6.57
CA LEU A 125 21.84 -3.27 -7.88
C LEU A 125 20.92 -3.79 -9.00
N ASP A 126 20.59 -5.09 -8.96
CA ASP A 126 19.64 -5.68 -9.92
C ASP A 126 18.26 -5.00 -9.84
N LEU A 127 17.82 -4.65 -8.63
CA LEU A 127 16.60 -3.89 -8.41
C LEU A 127 16.70 -2.45 -8.97
N ASP A 128 17.81 -1.75 -8.74
CA ASP A 128 18.03 -0.38 -9.22
C ASP A 128 17.96 -0.32 -10.76
N GLN A 129 18.55 -1.31 -11.44
CA GLN A 129 18.47 -1.44 -12.89
C GLN A 129 17.04 -1.67 -13.37
N LYS A 130 16.32 -2.63 -12.78
CA LYS A 130 14.92 -2.92 -13.15
C LYS A 130 14.01 -1.71 -12.95
N LEU A 131 14.13 -1.04 -11.81
CA LEU A 131 13.34 0.17 -11.53
C LEU A 131 13.70 1.30 -12.48
N LEU A 132 14.96 1.43 -12.91
CA LEU A 132 15.35 2.41 -13.92
C LEU A 132 14.71 2.10 -15.28
N GLU A 133 14.76 0.85 -15.73
CA GLU A 133 14.11 0.40 -16.97
C GLU A 133 12.59 0.64 -16.92
N GLU A 134 11.93 0.28 -15.83
CA GLU A 134 10.50 0.54 -15.63
C GLU A 134 10.19 2.04 -15.66
N ARG A 135 11.00 2.87 -15.01
CA ARG A 135 10.82 4.35 -15.04
C ARG A 135 11.06 4.93 -16.43
N LEU A 136 11.96 4.37 -17.23
CA LEU A 136 12.20 4.82 -18.60
C LEU A 136 11.08 4.40 -19.55
N ILE A 137 10.43 3.26 -19.30
CA ILE A 137 9.27 2.81 -20.08
C ILE A 137 8.01 3.62 -19.73
N ASN A 138 7.87 4.03 -18.47
CA ASN A 138 6.69 4.72 -17.95
C ASN A 138 6.75 6.26 -18.06
N ASN A 139 7.81 6.83 -18.66
CA ASN A 139 7.96 8.26 -18.96
C ASN A 139 7.99 8.48 -20.47
#